data_AF-A0A2H0WY65-F1
#
_entry.id   AF-A0A2H0WY65-F1
#
_cell.length_a   1.000
_cell.length_b   1.000
_cell.length_c   1.000
_cell.angle_alpha   90.00
_cell.angle_beta   90.00
_cell.angle_gamma   90.00
#
_symmetry.space_group_name_H-M   'P 1'
#
loop_
_entity.id
_entity.type
_entity.pdbx_description
1 polymer ?
#
loop_
_entity_poly.entity_id
_entity_poly.type
_entity_poly.pdbx_seq_one_letter_code
_entity_poly.pdbx_strand_id
1 'polypeptide(L)'
;MLTRRKKPEGYKELLVYRRAAELQDFIYKITESFPITERRRREHMRDSARSVKQNIVEGWKRETTQQYIDFLSFSFGSLGELKEDGEDCIKRGLIAQEEFKELMRRCGETDFLMGRLKSALERKVGKEEVLSPFEKWQCKELTKEREESEKFDEELKRIVEQERVKKGEKG
;
A
#
# COMPACT_ATOMS: atom_id res chain seq x y z
N MET A 1 1.22 -21.81 -12.29
CA MET A 1 1.36 -20.48 -12.92
C MET A 1 2.66 -19.85 -12.44
N LEU A 2 3.61 -19.59 -13.35
CA LEU A 2 4.89 -18.94 -13.00
C LEU A 2 4.64 -17.45 -12.79
N THR A 3 4.66 -16.99 -11.54
CA THR A 3 4.62 -15.56 -11.22
C THR A 3 5.83 -14.88 -11.86
N ARG A 4 5.59 -13.81 -12.64
CA ARG A 4 6.63 -12.99 -13.25
C ARG A 4 7.62 -12.56 -12.17
N ARG A 5 8.82 -13.16 -12.15
CA ARG A 5 9.85 -12.85 -11.14
C ARG A 5 10.17 -11.35 -11.19
N LYS A 6 10.10 -10.67 -10.04
CA LYS A 6 10.56 -9.27 -9.92
C LYS A 6 12.02 -9.21 -10.36
N LYS A 7 12.39 -8.19 -11.15
CA LYS A 7 13.81 -7.90 -11.41
C LYS A 7 14.50 -7.68 -10.05
N PRO A 8 15.66 -8.32 -9.77
CA PRO A 8 16.34 -8.20 -8.48
C PRO A 8 16.59 -6.76 -8.04
N GLU A 9 16.86 -5.86 -8.98
CA GLU A 9 17.10 -4.44 -8.74
C GLU A 9 15.98 -3.51 -9.22
N GLY A 10 14.79 -4.04 -9.51
CA GLY A 10 13.69 -3.24 -10.06
C GLY A 10 13.23 -2.10 -9.14
N TYR A 11 13.53 -2.16 -7.85
CA TYR A 11 13.31 -1.06 -6.91
C TYR A 11 14.06 0.23 -7.32
N LYS A 12 15.19 0.14 -8.05
CA LYS A 12 15.96 1.32 -8.50
C LYS A 12 15.18 2.16 -9.52
N GLU A 13 14.24 1.55 -10.25
CA GLU A 13 13.38 2.23 -11.22
C GLU A 13 12.27 3.04 -10.52
N LEU A 14 11.95 2.72 -9.25
CA LEU A 14 10.91 3.40 -8.49
C LEU A 14 11.30 4.85 -8.18
N LEU A 15 10.40 5.79 -8.46
CA LEU A 15 10.60 7.20 -8.12
C LEU A 15 10.77 7.41 -6.61
N VAL A 16 10.00 6.68 -5.80
CA VAL A 16 10.10 6.76 -4.34
C VAL A 16 11.47 6.34 -3.81
N TYR A 17 12.10 5.34 -4.42
CA TYR A 17 13.46 4.92 -4.06
C TYR A 17 14.48 6.02 -4.37
N ARG A 18 14.37 6.66 -5.54
CA ARG A 18 15.25 7.76 -5.92
C ARG A 18 15.11 8.95 -4.97
N ARG A 19 13.89 9.34 -4.61
CA ARG A 19 13.66 10.40 -3.62
C ARG A 19 14.16 10.05 -2.23
N ALA A 20 13.98 8.81 -1.78
CA ALA A 20 14.55 8.35 -0.51
C ALA A 20 16.09 8.38 -0.52
N ALA A 21 16.74 8.05 -1.64
CA ALA A 21 18.19 8.16 -1.79
C ALA A 21 18.66 9.63 -1.75
N GLU A 22 17.99 10.51 -2.49
CA GLU A 22 18.29 11.95 -2.46
C GLU A 22 18.04 12.59 -1.09
N LEU A 23 17.03 12.12 -0.35
CA LEU A 23 16.78 12.52 1.04
C LEU A 23 17.93 12.06 1.95
N GLN A 24 18.38 10.81 1.80
CA GLN A 24 19.52 10.31 2.56
C GLN A 24 20.77 11.16 2.31
N ASP A 25 21.12 11.43 1.06
CA ASP A 25 22.32 12.22 0.72
C ASP A 25 22.22 13.65 1.29
N PHE A 26 21.02 14.25 1.24
CA PHE A 26 20.76 15.55 1.84
C PHE A 26 20.97 15.55 3.37
N ILE A 27 20.49 14.51 4.07
CA ILE A 27 20.72 14.37 5.51
C ILE A 27 22.20 14.24 5.85
N TYR A 28 22.95 13.47 5.05
CA TYR A 28 24.40 13.37 5.25
C TYR A 28 25.05 14.75 5.17
N LYS A 29 24.69 15.53 4.14
CA LYS A 29 25.20 16.89 3.92
C LYS A 29 24.87 17.84 5.08
N ILE A 30 23.60 18.00 5.46
CA ILE A 30 23.22 19.01 6.47
C ILE A 30 23.73 18.65 7.88
N THR A 31 24.04 17.38 8.12
CA THR A 31 24.55 16.92 9.42
C THR A 31 26.08 16.87 9.50
N GLU A 32 26.80 17.23 8.44
CA GLU A 32 28.27 17.32 8.45
C GLU A 32 28.79 18.42 9.37
N SER A 33 28.06 19.54 9.45
CA SER A 33 28.41 20.70 10.26
C SER A 33 28.11 20.54 11.76
N PHE A 34 27.49 19.42 12.17
CA PHE A 34 27.07 19.23 13.56
C PHE A 34 28.29 19.16 14.49
N PRO A 35 28.24 19.83 15.65
CA PRO A 35 29.31 19.76 16.64
C PRO A 35 29.44 18.34 17.19
N ILE A 36 30.61 18.01 17.74
CA ILE A 36 30.88 16.68 18.31
C ILE A 36 29.90 16.31 19.43
N THR A 37 29.38 17.31 20.15
CA THR A 37 28.36 17.15 21.20
C THR A 37 27.03 16.62 20.67
N GLU A 38 26.73 16.82 19.38
CA GLU A 38 25.51 16.36 18.71
C GLU A 38 25.76 15.13 17.81
N ARG A 39 26.88 14.43 18.02
CA ARG A 39 27.24 13.22 17.25
C ARG A 39 26.12 12.19 17.20
N ARG A 40 25.48 11.93 18.34
CA ARG A 40 24.39 10.94 18.43
C ARG A 40 23.19 11.34 17.58
N ARG A 41 22.82 12.61 17.59
CA ARG A 41 21.74 13.16 16.77
C ARG A 41 22.06 13.05 15.28
N ARG A 42 23.29 13.39 14.88
CA ARG A 42 23.77 13.18 13.51
C ARG A 42 23.62 11.71 13.09
N GLU A 43 24.04 10.78 13.93
CA GLU A 43 23.93 9.34 13.66
C GLU A 43 22.46 8.91 13.53
N HIS A 44 21.60 9.30 14.47
CA HIS A 44 20.16 9.01 14.41
C HIS A 44 19.52 9.51 13.11
N MET A 45 19.72 10.77 12.74
CA MET A 45 19.15 11.31 11.49
C MET A 45 19.63 10.54 10.26
N ARG A 46 20.93 10.25 10.18
CA ARG A 46 21.52 9.48 9.08
C ARG A 46 20.97 8.06 9.01
N ASP A 47 20.75 7.43 10.16
CA ASP A 47 20.18 6.10 10.26
C ASP A 47 18.70 6.07 9.91
N SER A 48 17.91 7.04 10.36
CA SER A 48 16.50 7.19 9.97
C SER A 48 16.36 7.39 8.47
N ALA A 49 17.16 8.28 7.86
CA ALA A 49 17.14 8.50 6.41
C ALA A 49 17.60 7.26 5.61
N ARG A 50 18.64 6.56 6.09
CA ARG A 50 19.07 5.28 5.52
C ARG A 50 17.96 4.22 5.62
N SER A 51 17.30 4.13 6.76
CA SER A 51 16.22 3.18 7.05
C SER A 51 15.05 3.35 6.07
N VAL A 52 14.62 4.60 5.80
CA VAL A 52 13.58 4.89 4.80
C VAL A 52 13.89 4.21 3.46
N LYS A 53 15.12 4.39 2.96
CA LYS A 53 15.58 3.78 1.71
C LYS A 53 15.71 2.26 1.81
N GLN A 54 16.31 1.73 2.87
CA GLN A 54 16.55 0.29 3.02
C GLN A 54 15.25 -0.50 3.13
N ASN A 55 14.27 0.01 3.87
CA ASN A 55 12.96 -0.63 4.00
C ASN A 55 12.23 -0.75 2.64
N ILE A 56 12.38 0.22 1.74
CA ILE A 56 11.86 0.11 0.36
C ILE A 56 12.53 -1.04 -0.41
N VAL A 57 13.85 -1.18 -0.27
CA VAL A 57 14.64 -2.24 -0.93
C VAL A 57 14.31 -3.62 -0.37
N GLU A 58 14.27 -3.74 0.95
CA GLU A 58 13.95 -4.97 1.64
C GLU A 58 12.52 -5.42 1.34
N GLY A 59 11.57 -4.50 1.41
CA GLY A 59 10.18 -4.72 1.04
C GLY A 59 10.02 -5.18 -0.41
N TRP A 60 10.74 -4.56 -1.36
CA TRP A 60 10.72 -4.99 -2.77
C TRP A 60 11.12 -6.46 -2.93
N LYS A 61 12.11 -6.91 -2.16
CA LYS A 61 12.66 -8.27 -2.18
C LYS A 61 11.78 -9.29 -1.45
N ARG A 62 10.71 -8.87 -0.77
CA ARG A 62 9.78 -9.78 -0.11
C ARG A 62 8.96 -10.60 -1.11
N GLU A 63 8.60 -11.78 -0.66
CA GLU A 63 7.86 -12.78 -1.44
C GLU A 63 6.43 -12.34 -1.68
N THR A 64 5.77 -11.80 -0.65
CA THR A 64 4.38 -11.36 -0.73
C THR A 64 4.24 -9.85 -0.86
N THR A 65 3.16 -9.43 -1.51
CA THR A 65 2.80 -8.00 -1.59
C THR A 65 2.49 -7.43 -0.20
N GLN A 66 1.89 -8.23 0.69
CA GLN A 66 1.59 -7.82 2.07
C GLN A 66 2.85 -7.50 2.86
N GLN A 67 3.87 -8.36 2.80
CA GLN A 67 5.16 -8.07 3.44
C GLN A 67 5.78 -6.78 2.88
N TYR A 68 5.66 -6.50 1.58
CA TYR A 68 6.14 -5.22 1.04
C TYR A 68 5.40 -4.03 1.68
N ILE A 69 4.07 -4.12 1.83
CA ILE A 69 3.26 -3.10 2.49
C ILE A 69 3.71 -2.87 3.95
N ASP A 70 4.03 -3.94 4.69
CA ASP A 70 4.53 -3.85 6.06
C ASP A 70 5.88 -3.12 6.10
N PHE A 71 6.79 -3.44 5.19
CA PHE A 71 8.07 -2.74 5.06
C PHE A 71 7.93 -1.25 4.73
N LEU A 72 6.97 -0.88 3.88
CA LEU A 72 6.67 0.54 3.64
C LEU A 72 6.17 1.25 4.90
N SER A 73 5.44 0.55 5.78
CA SER A 73 5.01 1.11 7.07
C SER A 73 6.20 1.44 7.98
N PHE A 74 7.25 0.62 7.98
CA PHE A 74 8.50 0.96 8.69
C PHE A 74 9.21 2.17 8.06
N SER A 75 9.19 2.32 6.72
CA SER A 75 9.70 3.53 6.07
C SER A 75 8.95 4.79 6.52
N PHE A 76 7.63 4.73 6.69
CA PHE A 76 6.86 5.87 7.22
C PHE A 76 7.27 6.22 8.65
N GLY A 77 7.47 5.22 9.51
CA GLY A 77 7.96 5.43 10.88
C GLY A 77 9.30 6.15 10.91
N SER A 78 10.31 5.64 10.18
CA SER A 78 11.63 6.28 10.10
C SER A 78 11.59 7.68 9.48
N LEU A 79 10.66 7.94 8.55
CA LEU A 79 10.48 9.28 7.99
C LEU A 79 9.85 10.24 9.01
N GLY A 80 8.96 9.75 9.86
CA GLY A 80 8.41 10.51 10.98
C GLY A 80 9.48 10.92 11.98
N GLU A 81 10.30 9.98 12.42
CA GLU A 81 11.44 10.25 13.30
C GLU A 81 12.38 11.31 12.72
N LEU A 82 12.68 11.22 11.42
CA LEU A 82 13.55 12.19 10.74
C LEU A 82 12.95 13.61 10.72
N LYS A 83 11.62 13.73 10.58
CA LYS A 83 10.93 15.04 10.64
C LYS A 83 11.04 15.65 12.04
N GLU A 84 10.78 14.85 13.08
CA GLU A 84 10.88 15.28 14.48
C GLU A 84 12.33 15.70 14.84
N ASP A 85 13.33 14.91 14.43
CA ASP A 85 14.73 15.28 14.61
C ASP A 85 15.06 16.60 13.89
N GLY A 86 14.51 16.81 12.69
CA GLY A 86 14.65 18.06 11.94
C GLY A 86 14.06 19.26 12.69
N GLU A 87 12.88 19.11 13.29
CA GLU A 87 12.26 20.16 14.12
C GLU A 87 13.12 20.53 15.33
N ASP A 88 13.67 19.53 16.00
CA ASP A 88 14.58 19.76 17.12
C ASP A 88 15.86 20.48 16.67
N CYS A 89 16.42 20.09 15.52
CA CYS A 89 17.64 20.69 14.99
C CYS A 89 17.48 22.18 14.71
N ILE A 90 16.37 22.59 14.08
CA ILE A 90 16.12 24.01 13.79
C ILE A 90 15.87 24.80 15.09
N LYS A 91 15.14 24.23 16.06
CA LYS A 91 14.93 24.86 17.39
C LYS A 91 16.24 25.09 18.15
N ARG A 92 17.22 24.21 17.95
CA ARG A 92 18.56 24.28 18.57
C ARG A 92 19.59 25.06 17.74
N GLY A 93 19.21 25.57 16.56
CA GLY A 93 20.12 26.28 15.67
C GLY A 93 21.21 25.40 15.04
N LEU A 94 20.98 24.07 14.95
CA LEU A 94 21.93 23.12 14.35
C LEU A 94 21.86 23.10 12.82
N ILE A 95 20.73 23.53 12.24
CA ILE A 95 20.52 23.68 10.80
C ILE A 95 19.90 25.05 10.52
N ALA A 96 20.13 25.58 9.32
CA ALA A 96 19.52 26.82 8.87
C ALA A 96 18.03 26.63 8.49
N GLN A 97 17.29 27.73 8.45
CA GLN A 97 15.87 27.71 8.10
C GLN A 97 15.63 27.17 6.69
N GLU A 98 16.53 27.46 5.76
CA GLU A 98 16.50 26.99 4.37
C GLU A 98 16.73 25.48 4.29
N GLU A 99 17.67 24.95 5.09
CA GLU A 99 17.95 23.52 5.19
C GLU A 99 16.76 22.76 5.78
N PHE A 100 16.13 23.33 6.82
CA PHE A 100 14.91 22.77 7.40
C PHE A 100 13.74 22.75 6.42
N LYS A 101 13.50 23.85 5.68
CA LYS A 101 12.46 23.89 4.63
C LYS A 101 12.70 22.83 3.56
N GLU A 102 13.94 22.68 3.12
CA GLU A 102 14.31 21.68 2.12
C GLU A 102 14.20 20.25 2.65
N LEU A 103 14.56 20.00 3.92
CA LEU A 103 14.32 18.73 4.61
C LEU A 103 12.84 18.37 4.56
N MET A 104 11.97 19.27 5.03
CA MET A 104 10.53 19.03 5.11
C MET A 104 9.91 18.82 3.73
N ARG A 105 10.37 19.56 2.71
CA ARG A 105 9.94 19.36 1.32
C ARG A 105 10.30 17.95 0.82
N ARG A 106 11.55 17.51 0.99
CA ARG A 106 12.00 16.17 0.57
C ARG A 106 11.28 15.06 1.33
N CYS A 107 11.05 15.26 2.63
CA CYS A 107 10.26 14.34 3.44
C CYS A 107 8.82 14.25 2.91
N GLY A 108 8.16 15.38 2.65
CA GLY A 108 6.80 15.41 2.11
C GLY A 108 6.68 14.73 0.73
N GLU A 109 7.64 14.93 -0.15
CA GLU A 109 7.68 14.25 -1.46
C GLU A 109 7.85 12.73 -1.32
N THR A 110 8.76 12.31 -0.44
CA THR A 110 9.00 10.88 -0.19
C THR A 110 7.77 10.22 0.43
N ASP A 111 7.16 10.87 1.43
CA ASP A 111 5.92 10.45 2.09
C ASP A 111 4.78 10.24 1.09
N PHE A 112 4.52 11.24 0.24
CA PHE A 112 3.48 11.19 -0.77
C PHE A 112 3.68 10.03 -1.76
N LEU A 113 4.91 9.84 -2.25
CA LEU A 113 5.23 8.76 -3.18
C LEU A 113 5.13 7.38 -2.53
N MET A 114 5.55 7.25 -1.27
CA MET A 114 5.36 6.02 -0.49
C MET A 114 3.87 5.72 -0.31
N GLY A 115 3.04 6.73 -0.02
CA GLY A 115 1.59 6.59 0.13
C GLY A 115 0.94 6.09 -1.16
N ARG A 116 1.31 6.70 -2.29
CA ARG A 116 0.84 6.28 -3.62
C ARG A 116 1.22 4.83 -3.93
N LEU A 117 2.46 4.43 -3.62
CA LEU A 117 2.93 3.05 -3.80
C LEU A 117 2.16 2.09 -2.90
N LYS A 118 2.06 2.38 -1.59
CA LYS A 118 1.34 1.55 -0.61
C LYS A 118 -0.11 1.33 -1.05
N SER A 119 -0.85 2.38 -1.40
CA SER A 119 -2.22 2.26 -1.88
C SER A 119 -2.34 1.47 -3.19
N ALA A 120 -1.34 1.53 -4.08
CA ALA A 120 -1.34 0.72 -5.29
C ALA A 120 -1.12 -0.77 -4.99
N LEU A 121 -0.26 -1.09 -4.02
CA LEU A 121 -0.03 -2.45 -3.56
C LEU A 121 -1.24 -3.01 -2.80
N GLU A 122 -1.88 -2.23 -1.94
CA GLU A 122 -3.10 -2.62 -1.22
C GLU A 122 -4.25 -2.95 -2.18
N ARG A 123 -4.46 -2.11 -3.21
CA ARG A 123 -5.43 -2.42 -4.28
C ARG A 123 -5.08 -3.69 -5.06
N LYS A 124 -3.80 -4.06 -5.12
CA LYS A 124 -3.35 -5.29 -5.78
C LYS A 124 -3.66 -6.50 -4.90
N VAL A 125 -3.37 -6.43 -3.60
CA VAL A 125 -3.74 -7.49 -2.63
C VAL A 125 -5.24 -7.69 -2.60
N GLY A 126 -6.01 -6.62 -2.46
CA GLY A 126 -7.47 -6.69 -2.46
C GLY A 126 -8.10 -7.16 -3.79
N LYS A 127 -7.33 -7.19 -4.89
CA LYS A 127 -7.73 -7.83 -6.17
C LYS A 127 -7.33 -9.31 -6.25
N GLU A 128 -6.24 -9.71 -5.58
CA GLU A 128 -5.78 -11.10 -5.48
C GLU A 128 -6.64 -11.90 -4.48
N GLU A 129 -7.21 -11.26 -3.45
CA GLU A 129 -8.18 -11.85 -2.50
C GLU A 129 -9.63 -11.93 -3.03
N VAL A 130 -9.92 -11.41 -4.23
CA VAL A 130 -11.27 -11.52 -4.82
C VAL A 130 -11.48 -12.95 -5.31
N LEU A 131 -12.14 -13.77 -4.47
CA LEU A 131 -12.65 -15.14 -4.70
C LEU A 131 -11.76 -16.00 -5.62
N SER A 132 -11.21 -17.08 -5.06
CA SER A 132 -10.50 -18.10 -5.84
C SER A 132 -11.34 -18.57 -7.04
N PRO A 133 -10.72 -19.11 -8.10
CA PRO A 133 -11.48 -19.67 -9.23
C PRO A 133 -12.55 -20.68 -8.80
N PHE A 134 -12.28 -21.43 -7.73
CA PHE A 134 -13.24 -22.34 -7.11
C PHE A 134 -14.40 -21.58 -6.45
N GLU A 135 -14.12 -20.57 -5.62
CA GLU A 135 -15.17 -19.76 -4.97
C GLU A 135 -16.00 -18.97 -6.00
N LYS A 136 -15.39 -18.49 -7.09
CA LYS A 136 -16.08 -17.86 -8.21
C LYS A 136 -17.00 -18.85 -8.94
N TRP A 137 -16.52 -20.07 -9.17
CA TRP A 137 -17.33 -21.13 -9.76
C TRP A 137 -18.49 -21.53 -8.82
N GLN A 138 -18.21 -21.69 -7.52
CA GLN A 138 -19.20 -22.08 -6.52
C GLN A 138 -20.30 -21.03 -6.36
N CYS A 139 -19.96 -19.74 -6.33
CA CYS A 139 -20.96 -18.67 -6.39
C CYS A 139 -21.79 -18.73 -7.68
N LYS A 140 -21.17 -19.04 -8.83
CA LYS A 140 -21.88 -19.15 -10.11
C LYS A 140 -22.87 -20.32 -10.12
N GLU A 141 -22.51 -21.47 -9.57
CA GLU A 141 -23.41 -22.62 -9.44
C GLU A 141 -24.58 -22.31 -8.49
N LEU A 142 -24.31 -21.73 -7.31
CA LEU A 142 -25.36 -21.31 -6.36
C LEU A 142 -26.35 -20.30 -6.96
N THR A 143 -25.85 -19.39 -7.81
CA THR A 143 -26.70 -18.42 -8.51
C THR A 143 -27.59 -19.10 -9.55
N LYS A 144 -27.05 -20.09 -10.27
CA LYS A 144 -27.77 -20.86 -11.28
C LYS A 144 -28.86 -21.74 -10.67
N GLU A 145 -28.58 -22.43 -9.57
CA GLU A 145 -29.57 -23.21 -8.81
C GLU A 145 -30.72 -22.32 -8.32
N ARG A 146 -30.40 -21.10 -7.86
CA ARG A 146 -31.40 -20.13 -7.43
C ARG A 146 -32.29 -19.65 -8.58
N GLU A 147 -31.72 -19.32 -9.74
CA GLU A 147 -32.48 -18.94 -10.93
C GLU A 147 -33.36 -20.08 -11.47
N GLU A 148 -32.89 -21.33 -11.39
CA GLU A 148 -33.66 -22.52 -11.75
C GLU A 148 -34.83 -22.75 -10.78
N SER A 149 -34.62 -22.56 -9.47
CA SER A 149 -35.69 -22.62 -8.47
C SER A 149 -36.74 -21.52 -8.68
N GLU A 150 -36.31 -20.28 -8.94
CA GLU A 150 -37.23 -19.15 -9.15
C GLU A 150 -38.10 -19.36 -10.42
N LYS A 151 -37.52 -19.91 -11.50
CA LYS A 151 -38.28 -20.27 -12.71
C LYS A 151 -39.30 -21.38 -12.46
N PHE A 152 -38.94 -22.40 -11.69
CA PHE A 152 -39.85 -23.49 -11.32
C PHE A 152 -41.04 -22.96 -10.51
N ASP A 153 -40.79 -22.07 -9.55
CA ASP A 153 -41.84 -21.44 -8.75
C ASP A 153 -42.79 -20.58 -9.60
N GLU A 154 -42.28 -19.86 -10.60
CA GLU A 154 -43.11 -19.11 -11.56
C GLU A 154 -43.97 -20.04 -12.43
N GLU A 155 -43.41 -21.16 -12.87
CA GLU A 155 -44.14 -22.16 -13.66
C GLU A 155 -45.27 -22.81 -12.85
N LEU A 156 -45.00 -23.18 -11.59
CA LEU A 156 -46.03 -23.68 -10.67
C LEU A 156 -47.16 -22.68 -10.49
N LYS A 157 -46.85 -21.38 -10.31
CA LYS A 157 -47.87 -20.33 -10.20
C LYS A 157 -48.75 -20.26 -11.45
N ARG A 158 -48.16 -20.37 -12.64
CA ARG A 158 -48.92 -20.38 -13.91
C ARG A 158 -49.85 -21.58 -14.01
N ILE A 159 -49.38 -22.78 -13.66
CA ILE A 159 -50.19 -24.00 -13.70
C ILE A 159 -51.38 -23.89 -12.72
N VAL A 160 -51.12 -23.43 -11.49
CA VAL A 160 -52.17 -23.23 -10.48
C VAL A 160 -53.21 -22.22 -10.96
N GLU A 161 -52.80 -21.14 -11.60
CA GLU A 161 -53.70 -20.13 -12.15
C GLU A 161 -54.55 -20.69 -13.31
N GLN A 162 -53.95 -21.43 -14.24
CA GLN A 162 -54.68 -22.08 -15.34
C GLN A 162 -55.71 -23.09 -14.83
N GLU A 163 -55.38 -23.87 -13.79
CA GLU A 163 -56.32 -24.82 -13.17
C GLU A 163 -57.44 -24.10 -12.40
N ARG A 164 -57.17 -22.92 -11.82
CA ARG A 164 -58.22 -22.07 -11.23
C ARG A 164 -59.18 -21.53 -12.28
N VAL A 165 -58.68 -21.04 -13.41
CA VAL A 165 -59.52 -20.57 -14.53
C VAL A 165 -60.39 -21.70 -15.09
N LYS A 166 -59.80 -22.89 -15.36
CA LYS A 166 -60.55 -24.07 -15.83
C LYS A 166 -61.62 -24.57 -14.85
N LYS A 167 -61.41 -24.39 -13.54
CA LYS A 167 -62.41 -24.74 -12.51
C LYS A 167 -63.50 -23.66 -12.36
N GLY A 168 -63.18 -22.39 -12.64
CA GLY A 168 -64.13 -21.28 -12.68
C GLY A 168 -65.05 -21.29 -13.91
N GLU A 169 -64.61 -21.86 -15.03
CA GLU A 169 -65.41 -22.02 -16.26
C GLU A 169 -66.37 -23.24 -16.24
N LYS A 170 -66.35 -24.04 -15.17
CA LYS A 170 -67.25 -25.20 -14.98
C LYS A 170 -68.43 -24.93 -14.02
N GLY A 171 -68.72 -23.65 -13.75
CA GLY A 171 -69.88 -23.20 -12.96
C GLY A 171 -71.08 -22.86 -13.83
#